data_AF-A0A1A8D2R2-F1
#
_entry.id   AF-A0A1A8D2R2-F1
#
_cell.length_a   1.000
_cell.length_b   1.000
_cell.length_c   1.000
_cell.angle_alpha   90.00
_cell.angle_beta   90.00
_cell.angle_gamma   90.00
#
_symmetry.space_group_name_H-M   'P 1'
#
loop_
_entity.id
_entity.type
_entity.pdbx_description
1 polymer ?
#
loop_
_entity_poly.entity_id
_entity_poly.type
_entity_poly.pdbx_seq_one_letter_code
_entity_poly.pdbx_strand_id
1 'polypeptide(L)'
;FYIRALFDHDKQWDCGVLSQALDFNFGEVLHVIDSSDDEWWQARRLNQQGELEELGYVPSKHRVERKEWSRMKSKGREGFIHSYELVTQIEVDYARPVIILGPTKDRVNDDLLSEYPDKFGSCVPHTTRPRRDYELDGRDYHFVSSREQMERDIQSHRFIEAGQYNNHLYGTSVQSVRQVAEQGKHCILDVSANAVRRLQAAQLHPIAIFIRPRSLENILDLNKRLSEDQARKALDRAIKLEQDFLECFTAIVHGDSFEEVYHHVKLVIEEQSGPYIWVPTRDRL
;
A
#
# COMPACT_ATOMS: atom_id res chain seq x y z
N PHE A 1 23.56 3.47 -1.46
CA PHE A 1 22.27 3.42 -2.20
C PHE A 1 21.13 3.29 -1.19
N TYR A 2 19.88 3.53 -1.58
CA TYR A 2 18.74 3.45 -0.65
C TYR A 2 17.89 2.22 -0.93
N ILE A 3 17.47 1.56 0.14
CA ILE A 3 16.57 0.41 0.10
C ILE A 3 15.39 0.62 1.02
N ARG A 4 14.25 0.02 0.68
CA ARG A 4 13.08 -0.11 1.53
C ARG A 4 12.99 -1.52 2.08
N ALA A 5 12.77 -1.66 3.38
CA ALA A 5 12.57 -2.95 4.03
C ALA A 5 11.20 -3.52 3.68
N LEU A 6 11.14 -4.79 3.27
CA LEU A 6 9.90 -5.52 3.02
C LEU A 6 9.59 -6.56 4.11
N PHE A 7 10.19 -6.41 5.29
CA PHE A 7 9.99 -7.25 6.47
C PHE A 7 10.39 -6.46 7.73
N ASP A 8 9.97 -6.96 8.89
CA ASP A 8 10.37 -6.44 10.19
C ASP A 8 11.65 -7.14 10.67
N HIS A 9 12.59 -6.41 11.26
CA HIS A 9 13.83 -6.93 11.81
C HIS A 9 14.04 -6.45 13.24
N ASP A 10 14.13 -7.43 14.15
CA ASP A 10 14.51 -7.22 15.55
C ASP A 10 15.92 -7.79 15.77
N LYS A 11 16.85 -6.92 16.20
CA LYS A 11 18.26 -7.25 16.45
C LYS A 11 18.44 -8.34 17.51
N GLN A 12 17.45 -8.54 18.39
CA GLN A 12 17.47 -9.61 19.39
C GLN A 12 17.42 -10.99 18.71
N TRP A 13 16.86 -11.10 17.51
CA TRP A 13 16.80 -12.36 16.76
C TRP A 13 18.15 -12.83 16.24
N ASP A 14 19.15 -11.95 16.20
CA ASP A 14 20.52 -12.30 15.84
C ASP A 14 21.38 -12.65 17.06
N CYS A 15 20.76 -12.89 18.23
CA CYS A 15 21.41 -13.46 19.42
C CYS A 15 22.71 -12.75 19.84
N GLY A 16 22.84 -11.45 19.55
CA GLY A 16 24.03 -10.65 19.88
C GLY A 16 25.23 -10.86 18.96
N VAL A 17 25.05 -11.43 17.76
CA VAL A 17 26.13 -11.57 16.75
C VAL A 17 26.77 -10.22 16.41
N LEU A 18 25.97 -9.15 16.38
CA LEU A 18 26.44 -7.77 16.24
C LEU A 18 25.67 -6.87 17.22
N SER A 19 26.36 -6.23 18.16
CA SER A 19 25.74 -5.27 19.08
C SER A 19 25.23 -4.01 18.39
N GLN A 20 25.71 -3.75 17.17
CA GLN A 20 25.38 -2.59 16.33
C GLN A 20 24.35 -2.92 15.24
N ALA A 21 23.66 -4.07 15.31
CA ALA A 21 22.56 -4.36 14.40
C ALA A 21 21.39 -3.36 14.60
N LEU A 22 20.81 -2.89 13.51
CA LEU A 22 19.72 -1.90 13.50
C LEU A 22 18.37 -2.60 13.52
N ASP A 23 17.47 -2.15 14.40
CA ASP A 23 16.05 -2.52 14.36
C ASP A 23 15.32 -1.69 13.29
N PHE A 24 14.46 -2.33 12.51
CA PHE A 24 13.64 -1.63 11.51
C PHE A 24 12.33 -2.38 11.24
N ASN A 25 11.32 -1.64 10.81
CA ASN A 25 10.02 -2.18 10.43
C ASN A 25 9.82 -2.19 8.91
N PHE A 26 8.83 -2.95 8.46
CA PHE A 26 8.34 -2.91 7.09
C PHE A 26 8.10 -1.47 6.61
N GLY A 27 8.57 -1.16 5.41
CA GLY A 27 8.36 0.14 4.76
C GLY A 27 9.42 1.19 5.09
N GLU A 28 10.24 0.99 6.14
CA GLU A 28 11.32 1.91 6.48
C GLU A 28 12.41 1.95 5.39
N VAL A 29 12.98 3.14 5.19
CA VAL A 29 14.04 3.37 4.21
C VAL A 29 15.40 3.42 4.89
N LEU A 30 16.35 2.67 4.32
CA LEU A 30 17.70 2.49 4.83
C LEU A 30 18.70 2.97 3.79
N HIS A 31 19.67 3.77 4.23
CA HIS A 31 20.80 4.18 3.42
C HIS A 31 21.95 3.21 3.60
N VAL A 32 22.18 2.34 2.61
CA VAL A 32 23.30 1.40 2.58
C VAL A 32 24.58 2.12 2.16
N ILE A 33 25.57 2.08 3.04
CA ILE A 33 26.90 2.68 2.90
C ILE A 33 27.89 1.68 2.32
N ASP A 34 27.86 0.44 2.82
CA ASP A 34 28.73 -0.65 2.37
C ASP A 34 27.92 -1.95 2.29
N SER A 35 28.02 -2.61 1.14
CA SER A 35 27.37 -3.89 0.84
C SER A 35 28.38 -4.94 0.35
N SER A 36 29.66 -4.79 0.69
CA SER A 36 30.73 -5.69 0.27
C SER A 36 30.73 -7.04 0.97
N ASP A 37 30.15 -7.12 2.17
CA ASP A 37 30.00 -8.35 2.95
C ASP A 37 28.68 -9.08 2.58
N ASP A 38 28.78 -10.40 2.40
CA ASP A 38 27.69 -11.26 1.94
C ASP A 38 26.64 -11.56 3.03
N GLU A 39 26.90 -11.24 4.29
CA GLU A 39 26.02 -11.47 5.44
C GLU A 39 25.44 -10.20 6.04
N TRP A 40 26.24 -9.12 6.11
CA TRP A 40 25.87 -7.90 6.82
C TRP A 40 26.26 -6.64 6.06
N TRP A 41 25.31 -5.74 5.86
CA TRP A 41 25.55 -4.46 5.22
C TRP A 41 25.61 -3.34 6.24
N GLN A 42 26.52 -2.38 6.04
CA GLN A 42 26.54 -1.15 6.82
C GLN A 42 25.49 -0.20 6.28
N ALA A 43 24.59 0.24 7.15
CA ALA A 43 23.50 1.12 6.78
C ALA A 43 23.21 2.15 7.88
N ARG A 44 22.45 3.18 7.50
CA ARG A 44 21.82 4.14 8.41
C ARG A 44 20.32 4.12 8.17
N ARG A 45 19.54 4.20 9.23
CA ARG A 45 18.09 4.40 9.12
C ARG A 45 17.80 5.87 8.81
N LEU A 46 16.80 6.12 7.99
CA LEU A 46 16.24 7.45 7.81
C LEU A 46 15.12 7.65 8.83
N ASN A 47 15.20 8.69 9.66
CA ASN A 47 14.12 9.02 10.59
C ASN A 47 12.95 9.74 9.87
N GLN A 48 11.86 10.00 10.59
CA GLN A 48 10.68 10.69 10.06
C GLN A 48 10.97 12.12 9.55
N GLN A 49 12.03 12.77 10.05
CA GLN A 49 12.46 14.09 9.55
C GLN A 49 13.37 14.01 8.32
N GLY A 50 13.68 12.81 7.82
CA GLY A 50 14.61 12.60 6.71
C GLY A 50 16.09 12.69 7.10
N GLU A 51 16.40 12.72 8.40
CA GLU A 51 17.76 12.72 8.90
C GLU A 51 18.29 11.29 9.05
N LEU A 52 19.59 11.13 8.83
CA LEU A 52 20.25 9.83 8.98
C LEU A 52 20.60 9.59 10.45
N GLU A 53 20.12 8.48 10.98
CA GLU A 53 20.49 8.00 12.32
C GLU A 53 21.91 7.40 12.34
N GLU A 54 22.29 6.87 13.51
CA GLU A 54 23.58 6.23 13.74
C GLU A 54 23.85 5.07 12.76
N LEU A 55 25.12 4.90 12.43
CA LEU A 55 25.59 3.81 11.59
C LEU A 55 25.45 2.48 12.33
N GLY A 56 24.85 1.50 11.67
CA GLY A 56 24.79 0.14 12.17
C GLY A 56 24.78 -0.88 11.04
N TYR A 57 24.37 -2.09 11.37
CA TYR A 57 24.35 -3.23 10.43
C TYR A 57 22.94 -3.73 10.19
N VAL A 58 22.67 -4.10 8.94
CA VAL A 58 21.43 -4.76 8.52
C VAL A 58 21.78 -6.05 7.81
N PRO A 59 20.97 -7.12 7.91
CA PRO A 59 21.29 -8.38 7.26
C PRO A 59 21.27 -8.20 5.74
N SER A 60 22.23 -8.79 5.03
CA SER A 60 22.26 -8.75 3.57
C SER A 60 21.01 -9.41 2.97
N LYS A 61 20.69 -9.05 1.72
CA LYS A 61 19.66 -9.75 0.94
C LYS A 61 19.87 -11.27 0.94
N HIS A 62 21.10 -11.71 0.71
CA HIS A 62 21.44 -13.12 0.64
C HIS A 62 21.20 -13.85 1.97
N ARG A 63 21.54 -13.22 3.11
CA ARG A 63 21.29 -13.75 4.46
C ARG A 63 19.81 -13.91 4.74
N VAL A 64 19.01 -12.88 4.45
CA VAL A 64 17.54 -12.89 4.65
C VAL A 64 16.91 -14.01 3.81
N GLU A 65 17.25 -14.07 2.53
CA GLU A 65 16.69 -15.06 1.60
C GLU A 65 17.05 -16.49 1.99
N ARG A 66 18.28 -16.75 2.42
CA ARG A 66 18.71 -18.08 2.87
C ARG A 66 17.93 -18.55 4.11
N LYS A 67 17.68 -17.64 5.06
CA LYS A 67 16.95 -17.93 6.31
C LYS A 67 15.48 -18.25 6.02
N GLU A 68 14.83 -17.43 5.20
CA GLU A 68 13.42 -17.63 4.84
C GLU A 68 13.20 -18.84 3.94
N TRP A 69 14.10 -19.11 2.99
CA TRP A 69 14.03 -20.31 2.15
C TRP A 69 14.01 -21.60 2.98
N SER A 70 14.87 -21.63 4.02
CA SER A 70 14.95 -22.76 4.94
C SER A 70 13.67 -22.94 5.76
N ARG A 71 12.99 -21.84 6.14
CA ARG A 71 11.69 -21.83 6.82
C ARG A 71 10.53 -22.23 5.91
N MET A 72 10.56 -21.84 4.64
CA MET A 72 9.53 -22.20 3.66
C MET A 72 9.59 -23.68 3.30
N LYS A 73 10.79 -24.22 3.09
CA LYS A 73 11.01 -25.64 2.80
C LYS A 73 10.49 -26.55 3.91
N SER A 74 10.68 -26.17 5.18
CA SER A 74 10.17 -26.95 6.32
C SER A 74 8.64 -26.92 6.43
N LYS A 75 7.99 -25.87 5.90
CA LYS A 75 6.53 -25.71 5.88
C LYS A 75 5.87 -26.18 4.57
N GLY A 76 6.63 -26.68 3.60
CA GLY A 76 6.12 -27.11 2.30
C GLY A 76 5.45 -25.99 1.49
N ARG A 77 5.89 -24.73 1.67
CA ARG A 77 5.36 -23.57 0.95
C ARG A 77 6.33 -23.14 -0.15
N GLU A 78 5.80 -22.82 -1.32
CA GLU A 78 6.52 -22.15 -2.41
C GLU A 78 6.07 -20.69 -2.50
N GLY A 79 6.98 -19.77 -2.84
CA GLY A 79 6.69 -18.34 -2.89
C GLY A 79 7.94 -17.50 -3.11
N PHE A 80 7.73 -16.21 -3.34
CA PHE A 80 8.81 -15.23 -3.38
C PHE A 80 9.22 -14.83 -1.97
N ILE A 81 10.52 -14.68 -1.75
CA ILE A 81 11.06 -14.18 -0.49
C ILE A 81 11.22 -12.67 -0.63
N HIS A 82 10.56 -11.93 0.25
CA HIS A 82 10.71 -10.49 0.33
C HIS A 82 11.87 -10.15 1.28
N SER A 83 12.78 -9.31 0.81
CA SER A 83 13.91 -8.80 1.60
C SER A 83 13.91 -7.26 1.52
N TYR A 84 14.49 -6.71 0.48
CA TYR A 84 14.61 -5.28 0.28
C TYR A 84 14.25 -4.89 -1.16
N GLU A 85 13.81 -3.65 -1.31
CA GLU A 85 13.53 -3.05 -2.61
C GLU A 85 14.40 -1.80 -2.78
N LEU A 86 15.07 -1.64 -3.93
CA LEU A 86 15.81 -0.41 -4.21
C LEU A 86 14.85 0.74 -4.42
N VAL A 87 15.13 1.85 -3.75
CA VAL A 87 14.31 3.07 -3.84
C VAL A 87 15.16 4.28 -4.18
N THR A 88 14.53 5.26 -4.82
CA THR A 88 15.09 6.60 -5.03
C THR A 88 14.08 7.64 -4.55
N GLN A 89 14.59 8.77 -4.10
CA GLN A 89 13.74 9.91 -3.77
C GLN A 89 13.42 10.70 -5.04
N ILE A 90 12.17 11.12 -5.18
CA ILE A 90 11.71 12.05 -6.22
C ILE A 90 10.87 13.15 -5.59
N GLU A 91 10.78 14.30 -6.25
CA GLU A 91 9.82 15.36 -5.91
C GLU A 91 8.52 15.14 -6.67
N VAL A 92 7.38 15.35 -6.02
CA VAL A 92 6.04 15.29 -6.63
C VAL A 92 5.30 16.61 -6.42
N ASP A 93 4.53 17.01 -7.43
CA ASP A 93 3.71 18.22 -7.48
C ASP A 93 2.20 17.94 -7.38
N TYR A 94 1.83 16.72 -6.98
CA TYR A 94 0.45 16.27 -6.81
C TYR A 94 0.25 15.62 -5.44
N ALA A 95 -0.99 15.65 -4.94
CA ALA A 95 -1.36 14.89 -3.74
C ALA A 95 -1.53 13.41 -4.08
N ARG A 96 -0.74 12.55 -3.44
CA ARG A 96 -0.71 11.11 -3.74
C ARG A 96 -2.10 10.45 -3.52
N PRO A 97 -2.57 9.58 -4.43
CA PRO A 97 -3.77 8.78 -4.17
C PRO A 97 -3.58 7.87 -2.96
N VAL A 98 -4.65 7.55 -2.23
CA VAL A 98 -4.60 6.69 -1.03
C VAL A 98 -5.44 5.44 -1.27
N ILE A 99 -4.86 4.28 -0.98
CA ILE A 99 -5.53 2.97 -1.05
C ILE A 99 -5.43 2.33 0.32
N ILE A 100 -6.56 2.18 1.01
CA ILE A 100 -6.64 1.45 2.28
C ILE A 100 -7.12 0.03 2.01
N LEU A 101 -6.41 -0.94 2.55
CA LEU A 101 -6.62 -2.37 2.32
C LEU A 101 -6.78 -3.11 3.66
N GLY A 102 -7.50 -4.23 3.64
CA GLY A 102 -7.72 -5.05 4.83
C GLY A 102 -9.06 -4.77 5.54
N PRO A 103 -9.26 -5.32 6.75
CA PRO A 103 -10.45 -5.08 7.56
C PRO A 103 -10.68 -3.59 7.83
N THR A 104 -11.94 -3.21 8.03
CA THR A 104 -12.38 -1.83 8.35
C THR A 104 -11.99 -0.72 7.37
N LYS A 105 -11.42 -1.04 6.19
CA LYS A 105 -11.03 -0.04 5.17
C LYS A 105 -12.16 0.93 4.82
N ASP A 106 -13.40 0.45 4.72
CA ASP A 106 -14.54 1.26 4.28
C ASP A 106 -14.83 2.37 5.30
N ARG A 107 -14.78 2.03 6.59
CA ARG A 107 -14.95 3.01 7.67
C ARG A 107 -13.80 4.03 7.69
N VAL A 108 -12.55 3.59 7.48
CA VAL A 108 -11.41 4.50 7.38
C VAL A 108 -11.59 5.49 6.21
N ASN A 109 -12.02 4.99 5.04
CA ASN A 109 -12.27 5.82 3.87
C ASN A 109 -13.36 6.87 4.15
N ASP A 110 -14.49 6.45 4.72
CA ASP A 110 -15.61 7.33 5.06
C ASP A 110 -15.20 8.40 6.09
N ASP A 111 -14.47 8.00 7.13
CA ASP A 111 -14.01 8.91 8.19
C ASP A 111 -13.00 9.94 7.64
N LEU A 112 -12.04 9.53 6.77
CA LEU A 112 -11.11 10.47 6.13
C LEU A 112 -11.81 11.50 5.24
N LEU A 113 -12.78 11.06 4.43
CA LEU A 113 -13.53 11.93 3.52
C LEU A 113 -14.44 12.91 4.27
N SER A 114 -15.03 12.47 5.38
CA SER A 114 -15.97 13.29 6.16
C SER A 114 -15.27 14.25 7.13
N GLU A 115 -14.18 13.82 7.78
CA GLU A 115 -13.46 14.62 8.77
C GLU A 115 -12.53 15.67 8.11
N TYR A 116 -11.98 15.37 6.93
CA TYR A 116 -11.01 16.23 6.25
C TYR A 116 -11.34 16.46 4.75
N PRO A 117 -12.50 17.04 4.42
CA PRO A 117 -12.96 17.23 3.03
C PRO A 117 -12.06 18.15 2.20
N ASP A 118 -11.23 18.98 2.84
CA ASP A 118 -10.25 19.83 2.17
C ASP A 118 -8.97 19.08 1.77
N LYS A 119 -8.64 17.99 2.46
CA LYS A 119 -7.45 17.16 2.20
C LYS A 119 -7.76 15.94 1.33
N PHE A 120 -8.95 15.38 1.44
CA PHE A 120 -9.33 14.14 0.74
C PHE A 120 -10.50 14.37 -0.21
N GLY A 121 -10.57 13.53 -1.25
CA GLY A 121 -11.68 13.52 -2.18
C GLY A 121 -11.83 12.17 -2.87
N SER A 122 -13.01 11.92 -3.42
CA SER A 122 -13.27 10.75 -4.26
C SER A 122 -13.26 11.17 -5.73
N CYS A 123 -12.69 10.35 -6.61
CA CYS A 123 -12.78 10.56 -8.04
C CYS A 123 -14.11 10.05 -8.60
N VAL A 124 -14.56 10.62 -9.72
CA VAL A 124 -15.79 10.18 -10.41
C VAL A 124 -15.48 8.95 -11.28
N PRO A 125 -16.09 7.78 -11.01
CA PRO A 125 -15.90 6.57 -11.80
C PRO A 125 -16.67 6.63 -13.12
N HIS A 126 -16.36 5.72 -14.05
CA HIS A 126 -17.07 5.56 -15.32
C HIS A 126 -18.03 4.38 -15.26
N THR A 127 -19.13 4.43 -16.00
CA THR A 127 -20.01 3.28 -16.20
C THR A 127 -20.67 3.27 -17.57
N THR A 128 -20.91 2.08 -18.14
CA THR A 128 -21.78 1.90 -19.32
C THR A 128 -23.25 1.79 -18.97
N ARG A 129 -23.59 1.81 -17.68
CA ARG A 129 -24.98 1.78 -17.24
C ARG A 129 -25.69 3.07 -17.69
N PRO A 130 -26.92 3.01 -18.20
CA PRO A 130 -27.71 4.20 -18.44
C PRO A 130 -27.86 5.05 -17.17
N ARG A 131 -27.69 6.36 -17.32
CA ARG A 131 -27.91 7.36 -16.26
C ARG A 131 -29.36 7.31 -15.79
N ARG A 132 -29.59 7.33 -14.47
CA ARG A 132 -30.93 7.50 -13.88
C ARG A 132 -31.29 8.98 -13.80
N ASP A 133 -32.59 9.28 -13.71
CA ASP A 133 -33.08 10.66 -13.77
C ASP A 133 -32.50 11.57 -12.67
N TYR A 134 -32.24 11.03 -11.47
CA TYR A 134 -31.66 11.76 -10.34
C TYR A 134 -30.13 11.84 -10.33
N GLU A 135 -29.45 11.14 -11.23
CA GLU A 135 -27.99 11.12 -11.34
C GLU A 135 -27.51 12.21 -12.30
N LEU A 136 -26.36 12.80 -12.00
CA LEU A 136 -25.70 13.81 -12.83
C LEU A 136 -24.41 13.24 -13.43
N ASP A 137 -24.27 13.41 -14.74
CA ASP A 137 -23.05 13.04 -15.46
C ASP A 137 -21.88 13.93 -15.02
N GLY A 138 -20.72 13.30 -14.78
CA GLY A 138 -19.54 13.97 -14.23
C GLY A 138 -19.60 14.27 -12.72
N ARG A 139 -20.66 13.85 -12.02
CA ARG A 139 -20.73 13.89 -10.54
C ARG A 139 -20.87 12.49 -9.97
N ASP A 140 -21.91 11.77 -10.36
CA ASP A 140 -22.18 10.42 -9.85
C ASP A 140 -21.34 9.40 -10.60
N TYR A 141 -21.35 9.48 -11.94
CA TYR A 141 -20.49 8.73 -12.84
C TYR A 141 -20.20 9.56 -14.09
N HIS A 142 -19.14 9.19 -14.82
CA HIS A 142 -19.03 9.47 -16.25
C HIS A 142 -19.81 8.37 -17.00
N PHE A 143 -20.95 8.73 -17.57
CA PHE A 143 -21.83 7.79 -18.26
C PHE A 143 -21.36 7.57 -19.70
N VAL A 144 -20.77 6.40 -19.95
CA VAL A 144 -20.21 6.04 -21.26
C VAL A 144 -21.28 5.39 -22.12
N SER A 145 -21.64 6.02 -23.24
CA SER A 145 -22.74 5.55 -24.09
C SER A 145 -22.43 4.29 -24.89
N SER A 146 -21.16 4.08 -25.29
CA SER A 146 -20.73 2.88 -26.03
C SER A 146 -19.93 1.94 -25.14
N ARG A 147 -20.46 0.74 -24.95
CA ARG A 147 -19.76 -0.34 -24.24
C ARG A 147 -18.47 -0.72 -24.97
N GLU A 148 -18.51 -0.80 -26.30
CA GLU A 148 -17.36 -1.15 -27.13
C GLU A 148 -16.24 -0.12 -27.00
N GLN A 149 -16.58 1.15 -26.80
CA GLN A 149 -15.61 2.20 -26.50
C GLN A 149 -14.98 1.96 -25.13
N MET A 150 -15.79 1.74 -24.07
CA MET A 150 -15.24 1.48 -22.74
C MET A 150 -14.37 0.21 -22.69
N GLU A 151 -14.70 -0.83 -23.45
CA GLU A 151 -13.88 -2.04 -23.58
C GLU A 151 -12.52 -1.74 -24.25
N ARG A 152 -12.50 -0.93 -25.31
CA ARG A 152 -11.26 -0.43 -25.93
C ARG A 152 -10.44 0.40 -24.93
N ASP A 153 -11.10 1.25 -24.14
CA ASP A 153 -10.46 2.07 -23.12
C ASP A 153 -9.78 1.21 -22.05
N ILE A 154 -10.46 0.16 -21.57
CA ILE A 154 -9.94 -0.83 -20.63
C ILE A 154 -8.72 -1.57 -21.22
N GLN A 155 -8.81 -2.03 -22.47
CA GLN A 155 -7.70 -2.69 -23.17
C GLN A 155 -6.50 -1.75 -23.38
N SER A 156 -6.75 -0.46 -23.56
CA SER A 156 -5.71 0.58 -23.67
C SER A 156 -5.13 1.04 -22.34
N HIS A 157 -5.40 0.33 -21.24
CA HIS A 157 -4.90 0.64 -19.90
C HIS A 157 -5.27 2.04 -19.37
N ARG A 158 -6.42 2.61 -19.79
CA ARG A 158 -6.92 3.89 -19.27
C ARG A 158 -7.56 3.81 -17.89
N PHE A 159 -7.81 2.59 -17.41
CA PHE A 159 -8.43 2.32 -16.11
C PHE A 159 -7.43 1.68 -15.14
N ILE A 160 -7.37 2.19 -13.91
CA ILE A 160 -6.58 1.57 -12.83
C ILE A 160 -7.27 0.31 -12.31
N GLU A 161 -8.60 0.28 -12.40
CA GLU A 161 -9.43 -0.88 -12.11
C GLU A 161 -10.72 -0.78 -12.91
N ALA A 162 -11.19 -1.92 -13.42
CA ALA A 162 -12.46 -2.03 -14.11
C ALA A 162 -13.07 -3.41 -13.86
N GLY A 163 -14.39 -3.47 -13.83
CA GLY A 163 -15.16 -4.68 -13.56
C GLY A 163 -16.53 -4.63 -14.21
N GLN A 164 -17.23 -5.76 -14.18
CA GLN A 164 -18.60 -5.87 -14.67
C GLN A 164 -19.54 -6.17 -13.51
N TYR A 165 -20.63 -5.41 -13.41
CA TYR A 165 -21.70 -5.63 -12.45
C TYR A 165 -23.05 -5.43 -13.11
N ASN A 166 -23.98 -6.36 -12.91
CA ASN A 166 -25.31 -6.37 -13.55
C ASN A 166 -25.25 -6.09 -15.07
N ASN A 167 -24.30 -6.74 -15.76
CA ASN A 167 -24.03 -6.60 -17.19
C ASN A 167 -23.60 -5.20 -17.68
N HIS A 168 -23.25 -4.29 -16.78
CA HIS A 168 -22.67 -2.99 -17.10
C HIS A 168 -21.21 -2.96 -16.66
N LEU A 169 -20.38 -2.25 -17.42
CA LEU A 169 -18.99 -2.03 -17.06
C LEU A 169 -18.91 -0.84 -16.10
N TYR A 170 -17.97 -0.94 -15.17
CA TYR A 170 -17.60 0.10 -14.22
C TYR A 170 -16.09 0.20 -14.19
N GLY A 171 -15.55 1.39 -14.00
CA GLY A 171 -14.11 1.54 -13.86
C GLY A 171 -13.66 2.88 -13.32
N THR A 172 -12.53 2.87 -12.63
CA THR A 172 -11.85 4.05 -12.13
C THR A 172 -10.74 4.43 -13.11
N SER A 173 -10.89 5.56 -13.79
CA SER A 173 -9.94 5.98 -14.83
C SER A 173 -8.69 6.62 -14.21
N VAL A 174 -7.54 6.46 -14.86
CA VAL A 174 -6.30 7.16 -14.46
C VAL A 174 -6.53 8.68 -14.42
N GLN A 175 -7.26 9.21 -15.40
CA GLN A 175 -7.53 10.64 -15.52
C GLN A 175 -8.39 11.16 -14.36
N SER A 176 -9.42 10.42 -13.95
CA SER A 176 -10.29 10.79 -12.83
C SER A 176 -9.49 10.90 -11.53
N VAL A 177 -8.54 9.98 -11.30
CA VAL A 177 -7.66 10.02 -10.13
C VAL A 177 -6.70 11.22 -10.22
N ARG A 178 -6.09 11.43 -11.39
CA ARG A 178 -5.16 12.54 -11.64
C ARG A 178 -5.81 13.91 -11.36
N GLN A 179 -7.05 14.11 -11.79
CA GLN A 179 -7.78 15.35 -11.57
C GLN A 179 -7.92 15.72 -10.09
N VAL A 180 -8.17 14.73 -9.21
CA VAL A 180 -8.26 14.97 -7.76
C VAL A 180 -6.87 15.26 -7.17
N ALA A 181 -5.86 14.50 -7.60
CA ALA A 181 -4.47 14.66 -7.15
C ALA A 181 -3.89 16.05 -7.50
N GLU A 182 -4.14 16.54 -8.71
CA GLU A 182 -3.69 17.85 -9.21
C GLU A 182 -4.46 19.03 -8.56
N GLN A 183 -5.61 18.77 -7.94
CA GLN A 183 -6.32 19.76 -7.10
C GLN A 183 -5.72 19.86 -5.69
N GLY A 184 -4.63 19.13 -5.40
CA GLY A 184 -3.99 19.10 -4.08
C GLY A 184 -4.72 18.24 -3.05
N LYS A 185 -5.64 17.36 -3.48
CA LYS A 185 -6.36 16.43 -2.60
C LYS A 185 -5.89 14.99 -2.78
N HIS A 186 -5.74 14.29 -1.67
CA HIS A 186 -5.52 12.85 -1.68
C HIS A 186 -6.79 12.14 -2.18
N CYS A 187 -6.70 11.51 -3.35
CA CYS A 187 -7.81 10.74 -3.89
C CYS A 187 -7.96 9.43 -3.10
N ILE A 188 -9.04 9.26 -2.34
CA ILE A 188 -9.38 8.00 -1.68
C ILE A 188 -9.92 7.03 -2.73
N LEU A 189 -9.31 5.85 -2.84
CA LEU A 189 -9.64 4.85 -3.84
C LEU A 189 -10.14 3.56 -3.19
N ASP A 190 -11.39 3.19 -3.51
CA ASP A 190 -11.94 1.87 -3.19
C ASP A 190 -11.63 0.88 -4.34
N VAL A 191 -10.38 0.44 -4.40
CA VAL A 191 -9.86 -0.47 -5.43
C VAL A 191 -9.03 -1.59 -4.81
N SER A 192 -8.80 -2.67 -5.56
CA SER A 192 -7.87 -3.73 -5.12
C SER A 192 -6.39 -3.30 -5.20
N ALA A 193 -5.51 -4.06 -4.52
CA ALA A 193 -4.07 -3.85 -4.56
C ALA A 193 -3.47 -3.90 -6.00
N ASN A 194 -4.17 -4.52 -6.96
CA ASN A 194 -3.76 -4.53 -8.36
C ASN A 194 -3.65 -3.12 -8.96
N ALA A 195 -4.44 -2.17 -8.46
CA ALA A 195 -4.42 -0.79 -8.93
C ALA A 195 -3.10 -0.07 -8.62
N VAL A 196 -2.36 -0.49 -7.58
CA VAL A 196 -1.08 0.12 -7.17
C VAL A 196 -0.10 0.16 -8.35
N ARG A 197 0.11 -0.97 -9.02
CA ARG A 197 1.04 -1.07 -10.15
C ARG A 197 0.59 -0.24 -11.34
N ARG A 198 -0.73 -0.15 -11.61
CA ARG A 198 -1.27 0.68 -12.69
C ARG A 198 -1.08 2.16 -12.41
N LEU A 199 -1.26 2.58 -11.17
CA LEU A 199 -1.03 3.95 -10.71
C LEU A 199 0.45 4.34 -10.80
N GLN A 200 1.36 3.47 -10.33
CA GLN A 200 2.80 3.67 -10.48
C GLN A 200 3.23 3.79 -11.95
N ALA A 201 2.70 2.93 -12.84
CA ALA A 201 2.95 3.01 -14.27
C ALA A 201 2.43 4.33 -14.89
N ALA A 202 1.36 4.89 -14.33
CA ALA A 202 0.82 6.20 -14.69
C ALA A 202 1.50 7.39 -14.00
N GLN A 203 2.61 7.15 -13.28
CA GLN A 203 3.39 8.14 -12.51
C GLN A 203 2.57 8.84 -11.41
N LEU A 204 1.54 8.16 -10.89
CA LEU A 204 0.76 8.58 -9.74
C LEU A 204 1.05 7.61 -8.60
N HIS A 205 2.10 7.83 -7.82
CA HIS A 205 2.55 6.88 -6.80
C HIS A 205 1.60 6.89 -5.58
N PRO A 206 0.78 5.85 -5.35
CA PRO A 206 -0.19 5.88 -4.26
C PRO A 206 0.47 5.63 -2.91
N ILE A 207 -0.20 6.04 -1.84
CA ILE A 207 0.05 5.60 -0.46
C ILE A 207 -0.86 4.39 -0.23
N ALA A 208 -0.29 3.18 -0.31
CA ALA A 208 -1.02 1.94 -0.14
C ALA A 208 -0.81 1.40 1.29
N ILE A 209 -1.88 1.38 2.09
CA ILE A 209 -1.82 1.04 3.51
C ILE A 209 -2.61 -0.24 3.75
N PHE A 210 -1.94 -1.27 4.25
CA PHE A 210 -2.60 -2.51 4.64
C PHE A 210 -2.85 -2.56 6.14
N ILE A 211 -4.11 -2.72 6.53
CA ILE A 211 -4.53 -2.96 7.91
C ILE A 211 -4.38 -4.46 8.16
N ARG A 212 -3.31 -4.86 8.86
CA ARG A 212 -3.01 -6.26 9.16
C ARG A 212 -3.72 -6.67 10.45
N PRO A 213 -4.71 -7.58 10.40
CA PRO A 213 -5.31 -8.11 11.62
C PRO A 213 -4.34 -9.07 12.34
N ARG A 214 -4.30 -8.99 13.68
CA ARG A 214 -3.46 -9.89 14.50
C ARG A 214 -4.07 -11.28 14.69
N SER A 215 -5.38 -11.34 14.74
CA SER A 215 -6.16 -12.56 14.93
C SER A 215 -7.61 -12.36 14.50
N LEU A 216 -8.42 -13.41 14.63
CA LEU A 216 -9.86 -13.32 14.45
C LEU A 216 -10.51 -12.37 15.46
N GLU A 217 -10.11 -12.50 16.73
CA GLU A 217 -10.61 -11.68 17.85
C GLU A 217 -10.32 -10.20 17.59
N ASN A 218 -9.11 -9.89 17.12
CA ASN A 218 -8.75 -8.52 16.76
C ASN A 218 -9.69 -7.95 15.67
N ILE A 219 -10.10 -8.73 14.66
CA ILE A 219 -11.09 -8.26 13.66
C ILE A 219 -12.44 -7.93 14.31
N LEU A 220 -12.88 -8.75 15.27
CA LEU A 220 -14.12 -8.52 16.01
C LEU A 220 -14.02 -7.28 16.92
N ASP A 221 -12.85 -7.02 17.49
CA ASP A 221 -12.59 -5.81 18.29
C ASP A 221 -12.60 -4.55 17.43
N LEU A 222 -11.98 -4.61 16.24
CA LEU A 222 -11.99 -3.53 15.25
C LEU A 222 -13.40 -3.28 14.67
N ASN A 223 -14.22 -4.32 14.54
CA ASN A 223 -15.58 -4.20 14.03
C ASN A 223 -16.57 -5.14 14.75
N LYS A 224 -17.14 -4.61 15.84
CA LYS A 224 -18.11 -5.31 16.70
C LYS A 224 -19.43 -5.68 16.01
N ARG A 225 -19.66 -5.25 14.76
CA ARG A 225 -20.88 -5.57 14.00
C ARG A 225 -20.75 -6.85 13.17
N LEU A 226 -19.54 -7.40 13.03
CA LEU A 226 -19.31 -8.62 12.25
C LEU A 226 -19.71 -9.87 13.04
N SER A 227 -20.29 -10.84 12.33
CA SER A 227 -20.39 -12.20 12.86
C SER A 227 -19.02 -12.89 12.82
N GLU A 228 -18.84 -13.94 13.63
CA GLU A 228 -17.61 -14.71 13.65
C GLU A 228 -17.26 -15.31 12.28
N ASP A 229 -18.26 -15.80 11.53
CA ASP A 229 -18.07 -16.32 10.15
C ASP A 229 -17.59 -15.23 9.18
N GLN A 230 -18.12 -14.01 9.30
CA GLN A 230 -17.67 -12.88 8.51
C GLN A 230 -16.24 -12.46 8.87
N ALA A 231 -15.91 -12.46 10.17
CA ALA A 231 -14.56 -12.16 10.66
C ALA A 231 -13.55 -13.22 10.18
N ARG A 232 -13.92 -14.50 10.17
CA ARG A 232 -13.07 -15.60 9.67
C ARG A 232 -12.74 -15.38 8.19
N LYS A 233 -13.76 -15.12 7.38
CA LYS A 233 -13.58 -14.81 5.95
C LYS A 233 -12.75 -13.54 5.74
N ALA A 234 -12.88 -12.54 6.62
CA ALA A 234 -12.06 -11.33 6.56
C ALA A 234 -10.59 -11.62 6.88
N LEU A 235 -10.32 -12.46 7.87
CA LEU A 235 -8.96 -12.90 8.21
C LEU A 235 -8.32 -13.67 7.05
N ASP A 236 -9.03 -14.64 6.47
CA ASP A 236 -8.53 -15.43 5.33
C ASP A 236 -8.21 -14.54 4.12
N ARG A 237 -9.09 -13.56 3.84
CA ARG A 237 -8.84 -12.55 2.79
C ARG A 237 -7.63 -11.67 3.10
N ALA A 238 -7.45 -11.25 4.35
CA ALA A 238 -6.32 -10.42 4.75
C ALA A 238 -4.99 -11.18 4.61
N ILE A 239 -4.94 -12.44 5.05
CA ILE A 239 -3.76 -13.31 4.90
C ILE A 239 -3.39 -13.47 3.42
N LYS A 240 -4.38 -13.76 2.57
CA LYS A 240 -4.15 -13.90 1.13
C LYS A 240 -3.70 -12.58 0.49
N LEU A 241 -4.33 -11.46 0.86
CA LEU A 241 -3.99 -10.14 0.35
C LEU A 241 -2.55 -9.76 0.69
N GLU A 242 -2.13 -10.02 1.92
CA GLU A 242 -0.75 -9.80 2.35
C GLU A 242 0.24 -10.68 1.57
N GLN A 243 -0.06 -11.98 1.45
CA GLN A 243 0.79 -12.91 0.71
C GLN A 243 0.97 -12.52 -0.76
N ASP A 244 -0.10 -12.07 -1.41
CA ASP A 244 -0.10 -11.81 -2.86
C ASP A 244 0.44 -10.40 -3.21
N PHE A 245 0.38 -9.44 -2.26
CA PHE A 245 0.61 -8.02 -2.56
C PHE A 245 1.54 -7.28 -1.58
N LEU A 246 2.30 -7.97 -0.72
CA LEU A 246 3.19 -7.35 0.27
C LEU A 246 4.06 -6.22 -0.31
N GLU A 247 4.69 -6.46 -1.45
CA GLU A 247 5.57 -5.50 -2.15
C GLU A 247 4.84 -4.25 -2.68
N CYS A 248 3.52 -4.29 -2.79
CA CYS A 248 2.72 -3.14 -3.22
C CYS A 248 2.43 -2.18 -2.05
N PHE A 249 2.57 -2.63 -0.80
CA PHE A 249 2.23 -1.80 0.35
C PHE A 249 3.32 -0.77 0.62
N THR A 250 2.88 0.46 0.87
CA THR A 250 3.74 1.53 1.40
C THR A 250 3.97 1.33 2.89
N ALA A 251 2.92 0.92 3.62
CA ALA A 251 2.98 0.67 5.04
C ALA A 251 2.00 -0.43 5.45
N ILE A 252 2.27 -1.03 6.61
CA ILE A 252 1.39 -1.98 7.27
C ILE A 252 1.05 -1.42 8.64
N VAL A 253 -0.25 -1.31 8.93
CA VAL A 253 -0.78 -0.78 10.17
C VAL A 253 -1.45 -1.90 10.96
N HIS A 254 -1.21 -1.89 12.27
CA HIS A 254 -1.90 -2.71 13.25
C HIS A 254 -2.45 -1.83 14.38
N GLY A 255 -3.45 -2.34 15.10
CA GLY A 255 -3.98 -1.71 16.30
C GLY A 255 -4.96 -2.64 17.01
N ASP A 256 -5.18 -2.37 18.29
CA ASP A 256 -6.11 -3.11 19.16
C ASP A 256 -7.52 -2.51 19.12
N SER A 257 -7.68 -1.31 18.54
CA SER A 257 -8.96 -0.63 18.34
C SER A 257 -9.01 0.07 16.98
N PHE A 258 -10.22 0.38 16.52
CA PHE A 258 -10.40 1.14 15.27
C PHE A 258 -9.75 2.52 15.38
N GLU A 259 -9.85 3.17 16.54
CA GLU A 259 -9.33 4.51 16.80
C GLU A 259 -7.80 4.54 16.67
N GLU A 260 -7.12 3.50 17.16
CA GLU A 260 -5.67 3.34 17.00
C GLU A 260 -5.28 3.11 15.53
N VAL A 261 -5.99 2.20 14.83
CA VAL A 261 -5.76 1.96 13.39
C VAL A 261 -5.95 3.25 12.59
N TYR A 262 -7.03 3.99 12.85
CA TYR A 262 -7.33 5.24 12.16
C TYR A 262 -6.26 6.30 12.44
N HIS A 263 -5.79 6.41 13.69
CA HIS A 263 -4.69 7.30 14.04
C HIS A 263 -3.41 6.96 13.27
N HIS A 264 -2.99 5.69 13.26
CA HIS A 264 -1.81 5.24 12.54
C HIS A 264 -1.93 5.43 11.01
N VAL A 265 -3.11 5.18 10.43
CA VAL A 265 -3.35 5.48 9.00
C VAL A 265 -3.10 6.96 8.71
N LYS A 266 -3.59 7.88 9.55
CA LYS A 266 -3.36 9.32 9.36
C LYS A 266 -1.89 9.69 9.44
N LEU A 267 -1.14 9.12 10.40
CA LEU A 267 0.31 9.33 10.50
C LEU A 267 1.05 8.88 9.24
N VAL A 268 0.73 7.68 8.75
CA VAL A 268 1.33 7.17 7.50
C VAL A 268 1.02 8.09 6.33
N ILE A 269 -0.22 8.57 6.19
CA ILE A 269 -0.58 9.48 5.09
C ILE A 269 0.22 10.79 5.20
N GLU A 270 0.31 11.38 6.39
CA GLU A 270 1.05 12.61 6.65
C GLU A 270 2.54 12.44 6.27
N GLU A 271 3.20 11.39 6.78
CA GLU A 271 4.61 11.08 6.52
C GLU A 271 4.90 10.81 5.04
N GLN A 272 3.96 10.17 4.34
CA GLN A 272 4.13 9.75 2.95
C GLN A 272 3.62 10.78 1.94
N SER A 273 3.06 11.92 2.39
CA SER A 273 2.39 12.89 1.52
C SER A 273 3.31 13.65 0.56
N GLY A 274 4.58 13.88 0.95
CA GLY A 274 5.57 14.58 0.13
C GLY A 274 6.02 15.92 0.74
N PRO A 275 6.64 16.83 -0.04
CA PRO A 275 6.77 16.78 -1.51
C PRO A 275 7.83 15.78 -2.02
N TYR A 276 8.74 15.32 -1.15
CA TYR A 276 9.74 14.32 -1.52
C TYR A 276 9.30 12.92 -1.10
N ILE A 277 9.27 11.98 -2.03
CA ILE A 277 8.75 10.63 -1.81
C ILE A 277 9.73 9.57 -2.29
N TRP A 278 9.69 8.40 -1.64
CA TRP A 278 10.50 7.24 -2.04
C TRP A 278 9.72 6.36 -3.01
N VAL A 279 10.30 6.13 -4.19
CA VAL A 279 9.71 5.27 -5.24
C VAL A 279 10.66 4.14 -5.61
N PRO A 280 10.13 2.96 -6.00
CA PRO A 280 10.96 1.86 -6.48
C PRO A 280 11.79 2.24 -7.69
N THR A 281 13.05 1.80 -7.72
CA THR A 281 13.90 1.90 -8.91
C THR A 281 13.64 0.73 -9.87
N ARG A 282 14.10 0.84 -11.11
CA ARG A 282 14.05 -0.27 -12.08
C ARG A 282 15.12 -1.33 -11.81
N ASP A 283 16.16 -0.97 -11.06
CA ASP A 283 17.28 -1.83 -10.77
C ASP A 283 16.91 -2.85 -9.68
N ARG A 284 17.53 -4.02 -9.74
CA ARG A 284 17.40 -5.07 -8.73
C ARG A 284 18.69 -5.17 -7.93
N LEU A 285 18.56 -5.39 -6.62
CA LEU A 285 19.67 -5.77 -5.72
C LEU A 285 20.28 -7.10 -6.13
#